data_AF-A0A2D6XEL4-F1
#
_entry.id   AF-A0A2D6XEL4-F1
#
_cell.length_a   1.000
_cell.length_b   1.000
_cell.length_c   1.000
_cell.angle_alpha   90.00
_cell.angle_beta   90.00
_cell.angle_gamma   90.00
#
_symmetry.space_group_name_H-M   'P 1'
#
loop_
_entity.id
_entity.type
_entity.pdbx_description
1 polymer ?
#
loop_
_entity_poly.entity_id
_entity_poly.type
_entity_poly.pdbx_seq_one_letter_code
_entity_poly.pdbx_strand_id
1 'polypeptide(L)'
;MKKRRLAIGLDETNNGFRIGNKHHPFLIVTGYLGLDGGGYGTPKYGSKQRRKFFGKNPKKTSRILQCAKTYLGEHQDFYYTVIHQKDAHSIDLSKANAVAALTFKFFQEYDINPEQTILFLDEMDGEASSGFINEVLQSWLDIAGLGKTEHRSIRKTIQRSTKRKQVIKTADMIGYYIAALKFLGGRTHWPFRSRKVNLNQLEQMAADIR
;
A
#
# COMPACT_ATOMS: atom_id res chain seq x y z
N MET A 1 19.83 20.63 -11.82
CA MET A 1 19.31 19.28 -11.49
C MET A 1 17.95 19.42 -10.82
N LYS A 2 16.89 18.71 -11.26
CA LYS A 2 15.62 18.70 -10.52
C LYS A 2 15.82 17.94 -9.20
N LYS A 3 15.55 18.57 -8.05
CA LYS A 3 15.53 17.88 -6.74
C LYS A 3 14.55 16.71 -6.82
N ARG A 4 15.00 15.49 -6.47
CA ARG A 4 14.13 14.32 -6.35
C ARG A 4 13.23 14.53 -5.14
N ARG A 5 11.92 14.37 -5.31
CA ARG A 5 10.92 14.53 -4.25
C ARG A 5 10.65 13.19 -3.59
N LEU A 6 10.26 13.20 -2.32
CA LEU A 6 9.75 11.99 -1.66
C LEU A 6 8.36 11.66 -2.21
N ALA A 7 8.08 10.36 -2.28
CA ALA A 7 6.87 9.82 -2.86
C ALA A 7 6.40 8.63 -2.04
N ILE A 8 5.11 8.63 -1.69
CA ILE A 8 4.43 7.48 -1.09
C ILE A 8 3.63 6.81 -2.20
N GLY A 9 3.98 5.56 -2.52
CA GLY A 9 3.22 4.71 -3.44
C GLY A 9 2.29 3.79 -2.68
N LEU A 10 1.04 3.70 -3.09
CA LEU A 10 0.00 2.88 -2.48
C LEU A 10 -0.61 1.96 -3.53
N ASP A 11 -0.80 0.71 -3.15
CA ASP A 11 -1.46 -0.31 -3.98
C ASP A 11 -2.10 -1.37 -3.08
N GLU A 12 -3.01 -2.14 -3.65
CA GLU A 12 -3.59 -3.32 -3.04
C GLU A 12 -3.15 -4.62 -3.72
N THR A 13 -3.19 -5.69 -2.95
CA THR A 13 -2.99 -7.04 -3.47
C THR A 13 -4.16 -7.91 -3.06
N ASN A 14 -4.48 -8.85 -3.95
CA ASN A 14 -5.59 -9.80 -3.86
C ASN A 14 -6.94 -9.23 -4.33
N ASN A 15 -6.94 -8.56 -5.49
CA ASN A 15 -8.09 -7.84 -6.08
C ASN A 15 -9.29 -8.74 -6.43
N GLY A 16 -9.15 -10.07 -6.31
CA GLY A 16 -10.29 -11.00 -6.31
C GLY A 16 -11.13 -10.96 -5.02
N PHE A 17 -10.71 -10.16 -4.03
CA PHE A 17 -11.45 -9.89 -2.80
C PHE A 17 -12.79 -9.23 -3.11
N ARG A 18 -13.88 -9.92 -2.77
CA ARG A 18 -15.25 -9.43 -2.84
C ARG A 18 -15.99 -9.95 -1.63
N ILE A 19 -16.90 -9.16 -1.05
CA ILE A 19 -17.75 -9.61 0.06
C ILE A 19 -18.50 -10.87 -0.39
N GLY A 20 -18.42 -11.94 0.42
CA GLY A 20 -19.02 -13.24 0.11
C GLY A 20 -18.13 -14.21 -0.68
N ASN A 21 -16.98 -13.78 -1.22
CA ASN A 21 -16.05 -14.67 -1.93
C ASN A 21 -15.11 -15.41 -0.97
N LYS A 22 -15.46 -16.64 -0.58
CA LYS A 22 -14.68 -17.45 0.38
C LYS A 22 -13.23 -17.74 -0.07
N HIS A 23 -12.92 -17.64 -1.36
CA HIS A 23 -11.59 -17.93 -1.89
C HIS A 23 -10.59 -16.78 -1.71
N HIS A 24 -11.09 -15.56 -1.47
CA HIS A 24 -10.25 -14.37 -1.24
C HIS A 24 -10.69 -13.66 0.05
N PRO A 25 -10.44 -14.25 1.24
CA PRO A 25 -11.03 -13.79 2.50
C PRO A 25 -10.38 -12.51 3.06
N PHE A 26 -9.33 -11.98 2.41
CA PHE A 26 -8.64 -10.77 2.83
C PHE A 26 -8.13 -9.97 1.63
N LEU A 27 -7.97 -8.67 1.85
CA LEU A 27 -7.25 -7.74 0.99
C LEU A 27 -6.05 -7.20 1.77
N ILE A 28 -4.92 -6.99 1.09
CA ILE A 28 -3.76 -6.31 1.69
C ILE A 28 -3.62 -4.97 0.98
N VAL A 29 -3.63 -3.88 1.75
CA VAL A 29 -3.28 -2.55 1.23
C VAL A 29 -1.88 -2.23 1.75
N THR A 30 -1.02 -1.75 0.87
CA THR A 30 0.39 -1.53 1.15
C THR A 30 0.79 -0.13 0.72
N GLY A 31 1.62 0.51 1.52
CA GLY A 31 2.27 1.78 1.18
C GLY A 31 3.78 1.62 1.22
N TYR A 32 4.49 2.34 0.36
CA TYR A 32 5.95 2.37 0.31
C TYR A 32 6.44 3.82 0.12
N LEU A 33 7.40 4.24 0.94
CA LEU A 33 8.06 5.53 0.82
C LEU A 33 9.35 5.39 0.00
N GLY A 34 9.53 6.26 -0.99
CA GLY A 34 10.72 6.29 -1.82
C GLY A 34 10.91 7.63 -2.54
N LEU A 35 11.85 7.68 -3.48
CA LEU A 35 12.09 8.87 -4.30
C LEU A 35 11.29 8.82 -5.61
N ASP A 36 10.66 9.94 -5.98
CA ASP A 36 10.03 10.11 -7.30
C ASP A 36 11.10 9.97 -8.40
N GLY A 37 10.84 9.09 -9.37
CA GLY A 37 11.77 8.74 -10.44
C GLY A 37 12.99 7.91 -10.01
N GLY A 38 13.04 7.43 -8.76
CA GLY A 38 14.05 6.48 -8.30
C GLY A 38 13.87 5.14 -9.00
N GLY A 39 14.72 4.85 -9.98
CA GLY A 39 14.78 3.53 -10.60
C GLY A 39 15.48 2.55 -9.67
N TYR A 40 14.73 1.82 -8.86
CA TYR A 40 15.20 0.52 -8.40
C TYR A 40 14.98 -0.46 -9.55
N GLY A 41 16.02 -1.25 -9.86
CA GLY A 41 15.99 -2.21 -10.96
C GLY A 41 14.70 -3.02 -10.92
N THR A 42 14.17 -3.35 -12.10
CA THR A 42 13.06 -4.28 -12.26
C THR A 42 13.25 -5.40 -11.26
N PRO A 43 12.29 -5.67 -10.34
CA PRO A 43 12.48 -6.70 -9.34
C PRO A 43 12.96 -7.94 -10.08
N LYS A 44 14.13 -8.50 -9.69
CA LYS A 44 14.74 -9.71 -10.31
C LYS A 44 13.76 -10.90 -10.38
N TYR A 45 12.57 -10.74 -9.81
CA TYR A 45 11.57 -11.74 -9.48
C TYR A 45 10.17 -11.35 -10.00
N GLY A 46 10.10 -10.85 -11.25
CA GLY A 46 8.88 -10.44 -11.94
C GLY A 46 7.78 -11.51 -12.13
N SER A 47 6.73 -11.13 -12.88
CA SER A 47 5.43 -11.80 -13.12
C SER A 47 5.37 -13.35 -13.14
N LYS A 48 6.46 -14.04 -13.51
CA LYS A 48 6.57 -15.51 -13.42
C LYS A 48 6.49 -16.04 -12.00
N GLN A 49 7.03 -15.31 -11.01
CA GLN A 49 6.87 -15.68 -9.60
C GLN A 49 5.45 -15.36 -9.14
N ARG A 50 4.85 -14.24 -9.58
CA ARG A 50 3.44 -13.89 -9.32
C ARG A 50 2.46 -15.04 -9.49
N ARG A 51 2.50 -15.69 -10.65
CA ARG A 51 1.65 -16.84 -11.00
C ARG A 51 1.87 -18.09 -10.14
N LYS A 52 3.04 -18.27 -9.52
CA LYS A 52 3.32 -19.44 -8.67
C LYS A 52 2.67 -19.36 -7.29
N PHE A 53 2.25 -18.18 -6.83
CA PHE A 53 1.70 -17.99 -5.48
C PHE A 53 0.19 -17.75 -5.47
N PHE A 54 -0.39 -17.18 -6.54
CA PHE A 54 -1.85 -17.03 -6.69
C PHE A 54 -2.43 -17.89 -7.82
N GLY A 55 -1.61 -18.74 -8.45
CA GLY A 55 -2.10 -19.72 -9.41
C GLY A 55 -2.89 -20.84 -8.73
N LYS A 56 -3.54 -21.71 -9.52
CA LYS A 56 -4.42 -22.80 -9.06
C LYS A 56 -3.81 -23.77 -8.03
N ASN A 57 -2.47 -23.78 -7.85
CA ASN A 57 -1.77 -24.59 -6.87
C ASN A 57 -0.59 -23.80 -6.24
N PRO A 58 -0.83 -22.99 -5.19
CA PRO A 58 0.24 -22.21 -4.56
C PRO A 58 1.22 -23.15 -3.85
N LYS A 59 2.42 -23.30 -4.42
CA LYS A 59 3.47 -24.12 -3.78
C LYS A 59 4.17 -23.31 -2.69
N LYS A 60 4.13 -23.81 -1.45
CA LYS A 60 4.99 -23.34 -0.33
C LYS A 60 6.45 -23.78 -0.59
N THR A 61 7.11 -23.18 -1.57
CA THR A 61 8.55 -23.48 -1.76
C THR A 61 9.37 -22.63 -0.80
N SER A 62 10.30 -23.26 -0.07
CA SER A 62 11.23 -22.57 0.84
C SER A 62 11.96 -21.39 0.15
N ARG A 63 12.32 -21.57 -1.13
CA ARG A 63 12.92 -20.53 -1.98
C ARG A 63 12.05 -19.27 -2.10
N ILE A 64 10.73 -19.44 -2.23
CA ILE A 64 9.78 -18.32 -2.32
C ILE A 64 9.73 -17.55 -0.99
N LEU A 65 9.64 -18.26 0.14
CA LEU A 65 9.62 -17.62 1.45
C LEU A 65 10.94 -16.89 1.72
N GLN A 66 12.06 -17.46 1.29
CA GLN A 66 13.35 -16.79 1.37
C GLN A 66 13.42 -15.53 0.51
N CYS A 67 12.96 -15.60 -0.75
CA CYS A 67 12.89 -14.42 -1.63
C CYS A 67 12.02 -13.31 -1.03
N ALA A 68 10.87 -13.66 -0.47
CA ALA A 68 9.99 -12.69 0.18
C ALA A 68 10.66 -12.04 1.39
N LYS A 69 11.38 -12.81 2.22
CA LYS A 69 12.15 -12.26 3.35
C LYS A 69 13.24 -11.31 2.88
N THR A 70 14.02 -11.71 1.88
CA THR A 70 15.09 -10.87 1.32
C THR A 70 14.53 -9.56 0.76
N TYR A 71 13.50 -9.64 -0.09
CA TYR A 71 12.93 -8.44 -0.70
C TYR A 71 12.36 -7.46 0.33
N LEU A 72 11.61 -7.95 1.32
CA LEU A 72 11.07 -7.09 2.39
C LEU A 72 12.17 -6.58 3.34
N GLY A 73 13.29 -7.29 3.45
CA GLY A 73 14.48 -6.83 4.19
C GLY A 73 15.25 -5.73 3.45
N GLU A 74 15.25 -5.74 2.12
CA GLU A 74 15.85 -4.71 1.26
C GLU A 74 14.97 -3.46 1.15
N HIS A 75 13.64 -3.62 1.23
CA HIS A 75 12.66 -2.54 1.15
C HIS A 75 11.99 -2.36 2.50
N GLN A 76 12.64 -1.66 3.44
CA GLN A 76 12.13 -1.53 4.81
C GLN A 76 11.13 -0.39 5.02
N ASP A 77 11.11 0.59 4.11
CA ASP A 77 10.27 1.79 4.22
C ASP A 77 8.84 1.56 3.74
N PHE A 78 8.18 0.56 4.33
CA PHE A 78 6.81 0.19 3.99
C PHE A 78 5.94 0.05 5.22
N TYR A 79 4.65 0.29 5.00
CA TYR A 79 3.58 -0.06 5.92
C TYR A 79 2.51 -0.85 5.18
N TYR A 80 1.76 -1.65 5.91
CA TYR A 80 0.67 -2.42 5.32
C TYR A 80 -0.47 -2.61 6.31
N THR A 81 -1.66 -2.90 5.78
CA THR A 81 -2.80 -3.33 6.58
C THR A 81 -3.51 -4.49 5.89
N VAL A 82 -4.37 -5.18 6.64
CA VAL A 82 -5.13 -6.32 6.15
C VAL A 82 -6.59 -6.06 6.45
N ILE A 83 -7.40 -6.04 5.40
CA ILE A 83 -8.86 -5.95 5.49
C ILE A 83 -9.40 -7.37 5.35
N HIS A 84 -10.16 -7.83 6.33
CA HIS A 84 -10.83 -9.13 6.29
C HIS A 84 -12.30 -8.93 5.91
N GLN A 85 -12.89 -9.87 5.15
CA GLN A 85 -14.30 -9.76 4.73
C GLN A 85 -15.26 -9.58 5.89
N LYS A 86 -15.03 -10.30 6.99
CA LYS A 86 -15.87 -10.25 8.19
C LYS A 86 -15.86 -8.89 8.91
N ASP A 87 -14.84 -8.08 8.67
CA ASP A 87 -14.64 -6.79 9.33
C ASP A 87 -15.00 -5.62 8.39
N ALA A 88 -15.30 -5.90 7.11
CA ALA A 88 -15.55 -4.89 6.09
C ALA A 88 -17.06 -4.71 5.85
N HIS A 89 -17.59 -3.54 6.23
CA HIS A 89 -18.96 -3.14 5.88
C HIS A 89 -19.07 -2.71 4.42
N SER A 90 -18.09 -1.96 3.92
CA SER A 90 -17.92 -1.57 2.53
C SER A 90 -16.46 -1.75 2.13
N ILE A 91 -16.21 -2.39 0.99
CA ILE A 91 -14.84 -2.64 0.50
C ILE A 91 -14.16 -1.30 0.20
N ASP A 92 -14.83 -0.42 -0.54
CA ASP A 92 -14.27 0.85 -0.99
C ASP A 92 -13.98 1.78 0.19
N LEU A 93 -14.88 1.86 1.17
CA LEU A 93 -14.64 2.62 2.41
C LEU A 93 -13.46 2.03 3.19
N SER A 94 -13.37 0.70 3.29
CA SER A 94 -12.28 0.02 3.97
C SER A 94 -10.94 0.26 3.28
N LYS A 95 -10.92 0.26 1.94
CA LYS A 95 -9.74 0.61 1.14
C LYS A 95 -9.34 2.07 1.36
N ALA A 96 -10.28 3.01 1.31
CA ALA A 96 -10.00 4.42 1.54
C ALA A 96 -9.41 4.67 2.94
N ASN A 97 -10.02 4.09 3.98
CA ASN A 97 -9.52 4.18 5.36
C ASN A 97 -8.14 3.54 5.51
N ALA A 98 -7.88 2.43 4.82
CA ALA A 98 -6.56 1.81 4.78
C ALA A 98 -5.51 2.72 4.13
N VAL A 99 -5.84 3.31 2.99
CA VAL A 99 -4.94 4.23 2.28
C VAL A 99 -4.63 5.46 3.15
N ALA A 100 -5.63 6.04 3.80
CA ALA A 100 -5.46 7.16 4.71
C ALA A 100 -4.57 6.79 5.90
N ALA A 101 -4.85 5.67 6.58
CA ALA A 101 -4.08 5.22 7.73
C ALA A 101 -2.60 4.98 7.38
N LEU A 102 -2.32 4.34 6.23
CA LEU A 102 -0.94 4.13 5.77
C LEU A 102 -0.24 5.46 5.47
N THR A 103 -0.94 6.39 4.83
CA THR A 103 -0.42 7.73 4.54
C THR A 103 -0.04 8.45 5.83
N PHE A 104 -0.93 8.47 6.82
CA PHE A 104 -0.67 9.08 8.11
C PHE A 104 0.48 8.42 8.85
N LYS A 105 0.58 7.08 8.79
CA LYS A 105 1.69 6.38 9.43
C LYS A 105 3.05 6.83 8.89
N PHE A 106 3.15 7.11 7.58
CA PHE A 106 4.38 7.67 7.03
C PHE A 106 4.70 9.06 7.56
N PHE A 107 3.71 9.95 7.68
CA PHE A 107 3.92 11.29 8.24
C PHE A 107 4.27 11.27 9.73
N GLN A 108 3.76 10.31 10.50
CA GLN A 108 4.10 10.17 11.92
C GLN A 108 5.51 9.62 12.16
N GLU A 109 5.93 8.66 11.34
CA GLU A 109 7.17 7.90 11.57
C GLU A 109 8.37 8.47 10.82
N TYR A 110 8.12 9.19 9.73
CA TYR A 110 9.15 9.83 8.94
C TYR A 110 8.96 11.35 9.02
N ASP A 111 10.04 12.06 9.29
CA ASP A 111 10.09 13.53 9.26
C ASP A 111 10.02 14.06 7.81
N ILE A 112 8.87 13.83 7.16
CA ILE A 112 8.62 14.19 5.76
C ILE A 112 7.77 15.44 5.67
N ASN A 113 8.22 16.41 4.86
CA ASN A 113 7.46 17.63 4.64
C ASN A 113 6.25 17.34 3.72
N PRO A 114 5.00 17.60 4.16
CA PRO A 114 3.79 17.43 3.35
C PRO A 114 3.80 18.19 2.02
N GLU A 115 4.38 19.39 1.96
CA GLU A 115 4.45 20.23 0.75
C GLU A 115 5.38 19.66 -0.33
N GLN A 116 6.32 18.80 0.07
CA GLN A 116 7.33 18.23 -0.83
C GLN A 116 7.09 16.75 -1.12
N THR A 117 6.13 16.14 -0.42
CA THR A 117 5.78 14.73 -0.56
C THR A 117 4.68 14.56 -1.60
N ILE A 118 4.85 13.57 -2.47
CA ILE A 118 3.87 13.19 -3.50
C ILE A 118 3.17 11.91 -3.07
N LEU A 119 1.84 11.87 -3.17
CA LEU A 119 1.06 10.66 -2.96
C LEU A 119 0.70 10.05 -4.31
N PHE A 120 0.99 8.77 -4.51
CA PHE A 120 0.65 8.00 -5.69
C PHE A 120 -0.25 6.83 -5.29
N LEU A 121 -1.43 6.78 -5.88
CA LEU A 121 -2.41 5.70 -5.71
C LEU A 121 -2.60 5.00 -7.06
N ASP A 122 -2.52 3.66 -7.11
CA ASP A 122 -2.95 2.94 -8.31
C ASP A 122 -4.48 2.92 -8.44
N GLU A 123 -4.97 2.54 -9.61
CA GLU A 123 -6.41 2.45 -9.85
C GLU A 123 -7.02 1.28 -9.09
N MET A 124 -7.96 1.57 -8.19
CA MET A 124 -8.59 0.60 -7.30
C MET A 124 -9.95 0.19 -7.86
N ASP A 125 -10.04 -1.03 -8.41
CA ASP A 125 -11.26 -1.65 -8.93
C ASP A 125 -12.08 -0.83 -9.95
N GLY A 126 -11.40 0.03 -10.71
CA GLY A 126 -11.97 0.84 -11.78
C GLY A 126 -12.29 2.28 -11.38
N GLU A 127 -12.80 3.05 -12.34
CA GLU A 127 -12.92 4.51 -12.23
C GLU A 127 -13.87 4.96 -11.11
N ALA A 128 -15.05 4.35 -10.99
CA ALA A 128 -16.04 4.74 -9.98
C ALA A 128 -15.55 4.50 -8.54
N SER A 129 -15.04 3.30 -8.24
CA SER A 129 -14.47 2.95 -6.93
C SER A 129 -13.25 3.81 -6.62
N SER A 130 -12.38 4.04 -7.61
CA SER A 130 -11.23 4.93 -7.44
C SER A 130 -11.67 6.38 -7.11
N GLY A 131 -12.71 6.88 -7.77
CA GLY A 131 -13.28 8.21 -7.49
C GLY A 131 -13.73 8.34 -6.03
N PHE A 132 -14.56 7.40 -5.56
CA PHE A 132 -15.02 7.37 -4.18
C PHE A 132 -13.87 7.28 -3.16
N ILE A 133 -12.89 6.40 -3.41
CA ILE A 133 -11.72 6.23 -2.55
C ILE A 133 -10.93 7.55 -2.44
N ASN A 134 -10.77 8.26 -3.55
CA ASN A 134 -10.09 9.55 -3.58
C ASN A 134 -10.83 10.61 -2.77
N GLU A 135 -12.16 10.68 -2.87
CA GLU A 135 -12.98 11.63 -2.11
C GLU A 135 -12.87 11.41 -0.60
N VAL A 136 -12.98 10.15 -0.16
CA VAL A 136 -12.84 9.79 1.26
C VAL A 136 -11.42 10.05 1.76
N LEU A 137 -10.40 9.69 0.97
CA LEU A 137 -9.01 9.98 1.29
C LEU A 137 -8.77 11.49 1.43
N GLN A 138 -9.29 12.30 0.51
CA GLN A 138 -9.14 13.74 0.57
C GLN A 138 -9.78 14.32 1.83
N SER A 139 -10.95 13.82 2.22
CA SER A 139 -11.62 14.22 3.47
C SER A 139 -10.75 13.94 4.69
N TRP A 140 -10.12 12.76 4.75
CA TRP A 140 -9.16 12.43 5.81
C TRP A 140 -7.94 13.36 5.81
N LEU A 141 -7.35 13.62 4.64
CA LEU A 141 -6.22 14.53 4.52
C LEU A 141 -6.58 15.95 4.97
N ASP A 142 -7.80 16.42 4.66
CA ASP A 142 -8.31 17.71 5.12
C ASP A 142 -8.43 17.74 6.66
N ILE A 143 -8.97 16.69 7.28
CA ILE A 143 -9.07 16.54 8.75
C ILE A 143 -7.68 16.59 9.41
N ALA A 144 -6.68 15.92 8.84
CA ALA A 144 -5.31 15.91 9.33
C ALA A 144 -4.53 17.21 9.04
N GLY A 145 -5.15 18.21 8.42
CA GLY A 145 -4.50 19.47 8.04
C GLY A 145 -3.57 19.38 6.82
N LEU A 146 -3.43 18.19 6.22
CA LEU A 146 -2.62 17.94 5.02
C LEU A 146 -3.31 18.37 3.71
N GLY A 147 -4.60 18.69 3.78
CA GLY A 147 -5.45 19.02 2.65
C GLY A 147 -5.47 20.49 2.22
N LYS A 148 -4.78 21.38 2.94
CA LYS A 148 -4.74 22.81 2.62
C LYS A 148 -4.19 23.04 1.20
N THR A 149 -4.77 24.02 0.50
CA THR A 149 -4.57 24.37 -0.92
C THR A 149 -3.13 24.66 -1.36
N GLU A 150 -2.20 24.82 -0.41
CA GLU A 150 -0.77 25.02 -0.65
C GLU A 150 -0.01 23.69 -0.83
N HIS A 151 -0.53 22.57 -0.31
CA HIS A 151 0.02 21.22 -0.50
C HIS A 151 -0.35 20.62 -1.86
N ARG A 152 -0.07 21.37 -2.95
CA ARG A 152 -0.39 20.99 -4.34
C ARG A 152 0.21 19.66 -4.78
N SER A 153 1.15 19.07 -4.05
CA SER A 153 1.80 17.78 -4.35
C SER A 153 0.97 16.55 -3.94
N ILE A 154 0.23 16.63 -2.84
CA ILE A 154 -0.59 15.51 -2.35
C ILE A 154 -1.88 15.40 -3.19
N ARG A 155 -2.51 16.52 -3.58
CA ARG A 155 -3.72 16.54 -4.41
C ARG A 155 -3.54 16.14 -5.88
N LYS A 156 -2.33 16.31 -6.46
CA LYS A 156 -2.16 16.30 -7.94
C LYS A 156 -1.85 14.95 -8.58
N THR A 157 -1.68 13.87 -7.84
CA THR A 157 -0.97 12.70 -8.40
C THR A 157 -1.73 11.39 -8.31
N ILE A 158 -3.05 11.49 -8.39
CA ILE A 158 -3.94 10.38 -8.72
C ILE A 158 -4.12 10.36 -10.25
N GLN A 159 -3.07 10.13 -11.03
CA GLN A 159 -3.21 10.01 -12.50
C GLN A 159 -2.21 9.07 -13.15
N ARG A 160 -2.76 8.24 -14.07
CA ARG A 160 -2.12 7.24 -14.93
C ARG A 160 -0.91 7.82 -15.69
N SER A 161 0.31 7.65 -15.15
CA SER A 161 1.55 8.00 -15.85
C SER A 161 2.59 6.89 -15.70
N THR A 162 2.75 6.11 -16.76
CA THR A 162 3.46 4.81 -16.85
C THR A 162 4.95 4.82 -16.45
N LYS A 163 5.59 6.00 -16.35
CA LYS A 163 7.03 6.12 -16.03
C LYS A 163 7.33 6.50 -14.58
N ARG A 164 6.36 7.00 -13.80
CA ARG A 164 6.56 7.41 -12.38
C ARG A 164 6.06 6.39 -11.35
N LYS A 165 5.55 5.23 -11.81
CA LYS A 165 4.95 4.16 -10.99
C LYS A 165 5.93 3.30 -10.16
N GLN A 166 7.20 3.67 -9.96
CA GLN A 166 8.12 2.73 -9.29
C GLN A 166 7.74 2.51 -7.82
N VAL A 167 7.37 3.55 -7.09
CA VAL A 167 6.90 3.42 -5.70
C VAL A 167 5.63 2.59 -5.58
N ILE A 168 4.67 2.74 -6.52
CA ILE A 168 3.47 1.90 -6.62
C ILE A 168 3.86 0.44 -6.88
N LYS A 169 4.69 0.17 -7.89
CA LYS A 169 5.14 -1.20 -8.22
C LYS A 169 5.86 -1.86 -7.07
N THR A 170 6.63 -1.09 -6.30
CA THR A 170 7.27 -1.58 -5.08
C THR A 170 6.21 -1.90 -4.02
N ALA A 171 5.24 -1.01 -3.77
CA ALA A 171 4.13 -1.27 -2.84
C ALA A 171 3.34 -2.55 -3.22
N ASP A 172 2.99 -2.71 -4.49
CA ASP A 172 2.36 -3.90 -5.06
C ASP A 172 3.19 -5.18 -4.80
N MET A 173 4.50 -5.10 -5.04
CA MET A 173 5.40 -6.23 -4.82
C MET A 173 5.56 -6.57 -3.32
N ILE A 174 5.58 -5.56 -2.45
CA ILE A 174 5.59 -5.74 -1.01
C ILE A 174 4.29 -6.42 -0.56
N GLY A 175 3.11 -5.94 -1.00
CA GLY A 175 1.82 -6.56 -0.73
C GLY A 175 1.78 -8.04 -1.14
N TYR A 176 2.31 -8.32 -2.32
CA TYR A 176 2.49 -9.67 -2.84
C TYR A 176 3.36 -10.56 -1.94
N TYR A 177 4.51 -10.09 -1.46
CA TYR A 177 5.39 -10.87 -0.58
C TYR A 177 4.88 -10.99 0.86
N ILE A 178 4.13 -10.00 1.35
CA ILE A 178 3.37 -10.13 2.59
C ILE A 178 2.37 -11.28 2.46
N ALA A 179 1.60 -11.32 1.37
CA ALA A 179 0.62 -12.38 1.11
C ALA A 179 1.30 -13.76 1.18
N ALA A 180 2.46 -13.89 0.52
CA ALA A 180 3.25 -15.10 0.50
C ALA A 180 3.71 -15.55 1.90
N LEU A 181 4.39 -14.69 2.65
CA LEU A 181 4.97 -15.06 3.93
C LEU A 181 3.91 -15.31 4.98
N LYS A 182 2.96 -14.38 5.10
CA LYS A 182 2.00 -14.36 6.20
C LYS A 182 0.90 -15.41 6.02
N PHE A 183 0.41 -15.60 4.79
CA PHE A 183 -0.77 -16.44 4.54
C PHE A 183 -0.41 -17.80 3.93
N LEU A 184 0.63 -17.91 3.09
CA LEU A 184 1.11 -19.23 2.64
C LEU A 184 2.13 -19.82 3.63
N GLY A 185 3.10 -19.04 4.09
CA GLY A 185 4.09 -19.47 5.10
C GLY A 185 3.52 -19.64 6.52
N GLY A 186 2.41 -18.97 6.83
CA GLY A 186 1.78 -18.97 8.15
C GLY A 186 2.34 -17.90 9.10
N ARG A 187 1.62 -17.64 10.21
CA ARG A 187 1.90 -16.53 11.14
C ARG A 187 3.27 -16.59 11.83
N THR A 188 3.86 -17.78 11.95
CA THR A 188 5.20 -18.00 12.52
C THR A 188 6.31 -17.44 11.63
N HIS A 189 6.06 -17.27 10.32
CA HIS A 189 7.04 -16.82 9.33
C HIS A 189 6.94 -15.32 9.00
N TRP A 190 6.14 -14.56 9.75
CA TRP A 190 5.92 -13.13 9.49
C TRP A 190 6.70 -12.25 10.51
N PRO A 191 7.90 -11.75 10.15
CA PRO A 191 8.74 -10.97 11.07
C PRO A 191 8.37 -9.47 11.11
N PHE A 192 7.73 -8.92 10.07
CA PHE A 192 7.44 -7.49 9.98
C PHE A 192 6.10 -7.11 10.61
N ARG A 193 5.84 -7.57 11.85
CA ARG A 193 4.59 -7.26 12.58
C ARG A 193 4.48 -5.78 12.93
N SER A 194 5.59 -5.12 13.25
CA SER A 194 5.68 -3.69 13.55
C SER A 194 5.28 -2.79 12.39
N ARG A 195 5.38 -3.28 11.14
CA ARG A 195 4.95 -2.55 9.94
C ARG A 195 3.45 -2.65 9.67
N LYS A 196 2.69 -3.40 10.49
CA LYS A 196 1.23 -3.51 10.33
C LYS A 196 0.55 -2.29 10.96
N VAL A 197 -0.29 -1.60 10.19
CA VAL A 197 -1.12 -0.49 10.67
C VAL A 197 -2.52 -1.00 11.04
N ASN A 198 -3.03 -0.55 12.18
CA ASN A 198 -4.37 -0.88 12.66
C ASN A 198 -5.36 0.23 12.25
N LEU A 199 -6.41 -0.14 11.50
CA LEU A 199 -7.40 0.83 11.01
C LEU A 199 -8.22 1.47 12.13
N ASN A 200 -8.34 0.82 13.29
CA ASN A 200 -9.04 1.36 14.45
C ASN A 200 -8.34 2.60 15.04
N GLN A 201 -7.12 2.91 14.62
CA GLN A 201 -6.35 4.07 15.07
C GLN A 201 -6.44 5.25 14.10
N LEU A 202 -7.17 5.14 12.99
CA LEU A 202 -7.18 6.15 11.92
C LEU A 202 -7.50 7.57 12.42
N GLU A 203 -8.53 7.72 13.26
CA GLU A 203 -8.91 9.02 13.83
C GLU A 203 -7.80 9.62 14.69
N GLN A 204 -7.20 8.81 15.58
CA GLN A 204 -6.07 9.24 16.41
C GLN A 204 -4.87 9.63 15.54
N MET A 205 -4.57 8.83 14.50
CA MET A 205 -3.45 9.11 13.60
C MET A 205 -3.64 10.41 12.82
N ALA A 206 -4.87 10.73 12.43
CA ALA A 206 -5.19 12.01 11.80
C ALA A 206 -4.99 13.18 12.78
N ALA A 207 -5.38 13.00 14.05
CA ALA A 207 -5.22 14.01 15.09
C ALA A 207 -3.75 14.26 15.45
N ASP A 208 -2.92 13.22 15.47
CA ASP A 208 -1.50 13.31 15.84
C ASP A 208 -0.63 14.04 14.80
N ILE A 209 -1.12 14.22 13.58
CA ILE A 209 -0.42 14.96 12.51
C ILE A 209 -0.65 16.47 12.62
N ARG A 210 -1.79 16.87 13.20
CA ARG A 210 -2.23 18.26 13.28
C ARG A 210 -1.37 19.08 14.24
#